data_AF-A0A067ES24-F1
#
_entry.id   AF-A0A067ES24-F1
#
_cell.length_a   1.000
_cell.length_b   1.000
_cell.length_c   1.000
_cell.angle_alpha   90.00
_cell.angle_beta   90.00
_cell.angle_gamma   90.00
#
_symmetry.space_group_name_H-M   'P 1'
#
loop_
_entity.id
_entity.type
_entity.pdbx_description
1 polymer ?
#
loop_
_entity_poly.entity_id
_entity_poly.type
_entity_poly.pdbx_seq_one_letter_code
_entity_poly.pdbx_strand_id
1 'polypeptide(L)'
;CGNRQSGDLGSSTDAAVDGILGFGQANSSLLSQLAAAGNVRKEFAHCLDVVKGGGIFAIGDVVSPKVKTTPMVPNMPHYNVILEEVEVGGNPLDLPTSLLGTGDERGTIIDSGTTLAYLPPMLYDLVLSQFRFWIASLD
;
A
#
# COMPACT_ATOMS: atom_id res chain seq x y z
N CYS A 1 -19.55 4.45 -13.43
CA CYS A 1 -18.71 4.50 -14.64
C CYS A 1 -18.03 3.16 -14.81
N GLY A 2 -18.42 2.39 -15.83
CA GLY A 2 -17.79 1.12 -16.18
C GLY A 2 -18.53 0.53 -17.38
N ASN A 3 -18.11 0.85 -18.60
CA ASN A 3 -18.74 0.33 -19.83
C ASN A 3 -18.01 -0.90 -20.42
N ARG A 4 -16.90 -1.31 -19.80
CA ARG A 4 -16.28 -2.65 -19.94
C ARG A 4 -15.13 -2.76 -18.95
N GLN A 5 -15.19 -3.76 -18.08
CA GLN A 5 -14.15 -4.14 -17.14
C GLN A 5 -13.68 -5.55 -17.48
N SER A 6 -12.37 -5.78 -17.60
CA SER A 6 -11.79 -7.11 -17.80
C SER A 6 -10.73 -7.48 -16.75
N GLY A 7 -10.70 -6.77 -15.61
CA GLY A 7 -9.87 -7.20 -14.48
C GLY A 7 -10.50 -8.45 -13.90
N ASP A 8 -9.93 -9.62 -14.20
CA ASP A 8 -10.59 -10.91 -14.02
C ASP A 8 -11.15 -11.09 -12.60
N LEU A 9 -12.43 -11.42 -12.54
CA LEU A 9 -13.19 -11.69 -11.33
C LEU A 9 -13.53 -13.17 -11.39
N GLY A 10 -13.14 -13.90 -10.34
CA GLY A 10 -13.33 -15.35 -10.28
C GLY A 10 -14.73 -15.77 -10.74
N SER A 11 -14.81 -16.94 -11.38
CA SER A 11 -16.02 -17.49 -11.99
C SER A 11 -17.19 -17.77 -11.02
N SER A 12 -17.06 -17.38 -9.75
CA SER A 12 -18.06 -17.52 -8.70
C SER A 12 -18.85 -16.22 -8.56
N THR A 13 -20.17 -16.35 -8.49
CA THR A 13 -21.13 -15.26 -8.28
C THR A 13 -20.90 -14.44 -7.01
N ASP A 14 -20.11 -14.95 -6.07
CA ASP A 14 -19.83 -14.34 -4.77
C ASP A 14 -18.62 -13.38 -4.78
N ALA A 15 -17.91 -13.26 -5.91
CA ALA A 15 -16.73 -12.40 -6.08
C ALA A 15 -16.88 -11.35 -7.20
N ALA A 16 -18.09 -11.20 -7.75
CA ALA A 16 -18.33 -10.25 -8.83
C ALA A 16 -18.30 -8.80 -8.29
N VAL A 17 -17.31 -8.01 -8.69
CA VAL A 17 -17.32 -6.55 -8.52
C VAL A 17 -17.59 -5.86 -9.86
N ASP A 18 -18.45 -4.84 -9.88
CA ASP A 18 -18.79 -4.13 -11.12
C ASP A 18 -17.70 -3.15 -11.59
N GLY A 19 -16.67 -2.95 -10.75
CA GLY A 19 -15.77 -1.81 -10.86
C GLY A 19 -14.55 -1.91 -9.96
N ILE A 20 -13.44 -1.30 -10.38
CA ILE A 20 -12.34 -0.92 -9.48
C ILE A 20 -12.34 0.61 -9.33
N LEU A 21 -12.29 1.08 -8.08
CA LEU A 21 -12.11 2.49 -7.79
C LEU A 21 -10.62 2.79 -7.58
N GLY A 22 -9.98 3.33 -8.62
CA GLY A 22 -8.58 3.74 -8.56
C GLY A 22 -8.40 5.06 -7.80
N PHE A 23 -7.64 5.02 -6.71
CA PHE A 23 -7.27 6.19 -5.90
C PHE A 23 -5.82 6.64 -6.12
N GLY A 24 -5.12 6.18 -7.16
CA GLY A 24 -3.74 6.57 -7.44
C GLY A 24 -3.53 8.07 -7.68
N GLN A 25 -2.27 8.49 -7.87
CA GLN A 25 -1.92 9.92 -7.92
C GLN A 25 -2.35 10.63 -9.22
N ALA A 26 -2.65 9.88 -10.27
CA ALA A 26 -3.03 10.40 -11.59
C ALA A 26 -4.28 11.29 -11.54
N ASN A 27 -4.36 12.25 -12.47
CA ASN A 27 -5.51 13.16 -12.58
C ASN A 27 -6.82 12.44 -12.95
N SER A 28 -6.73 11.26 -13.57
CA SER A 28 -7.87 10.41 -13.88
C SER A 28 -8.40 9.61 -12.68
N SER A 29 -7.73 9.61 -11.52
CA SER A 29 -8.22 8.90 -10.33
C SER A 29 -9.49 9.53 -9.76
N LEU A 30 -10.31 8.72 -9.06
CA LEU A 30 -11.58 9.21 -8.49
C LEU A 30 -11.32 10.37 -7.52
N LEU A 31 -10.30 10.26 -6.67
CA LEU A 31 -9.94 11.29 -5.71
C LEU A 31 -9.53 12.60 -6.40
N SER A 32 -8.71 12.53 -7.45
CA SER A 32 -8.29 13.71 -8.21
C SER A 32 -9.49 14.41 -8.84
N GLN A 33 -10.44 13.66 -9.40
CA GLN A 33 -11.64 14.22 -10.02
C GLN A 33 -12.58 14.86 -8.98
N LEU A 34 -12.79 14.21 -7.82
CA LEU A 34 -13.60 14.77 -6.74
C LEU A 34 -12.99 16.06 -6.17
N ALA A 35 -11.66 16.11 -6.03
CA ALA A 35 -10.96 17.31 -5.59
C ALA A 35 -11.05 18.44 -6.64
N ALA A 36 -10.90 18.11 -7.93
CA ALA A 36 -11.01 19.08 -9.03
C ALA A 36 -12.44 19.67 -9.15
N ALA A 37 -13.47 18.92 -8.77
CA ALA A 37 -14.84 19.41 -8.70
C ALA A 37 -15.11 20.37 -7.51
N GLY A 38 -14.16 20.50 -6.58
CA GLY A 38 -14.29 21.35 -5.40
C GLY A 38 -15.07 20.71 -4.25
N ASN A 39 -15.33 19.40 -4.31
CA ASN A 39 -16.16 18.70 -3.33
C ASN A 39 -15.39 18.29 -2.06
N VAL A 40 -14.10 18.01 -2.19
CA VAL A 40 -13.25 17.43 -1.13
C VAL A 40 -11.80 17.88 -1.27
N ARG A 41 -11.01 17.80 -0.19
CA ARG A 41 -9.55 17.84 -0.31
C ARG A 41 -9.04 16.55 -0.97
N LYS A 42 -7.87 16.61 -1.62
CA LYS A 42 -7.19 15.45 -2.24
C LYS A 42 -6.51 14.58 -1.16
N GLU A 43 -7.30 14.17 -0.18
CA GLU A 43 -6.92 13.42 1.02
C GLU A 43 -7.97 12.32 1.27
N PHE A 44 -7.55 11.20 1.82
CA PHE A 44 -8.46 10.12 2.22
C PHE A 44 -7.81 9.28 3.32
N ALA A 45 -8.63 8.51 4.05
CA ALA A 45 -8.20 7.51 5.01
C ALA A 45 -8.84 6.17 4.69
N HIS A 46 -8.05 5.11 4.84
CA HIS A 46 -8.51 3.74 4.67
C HIS A 46 -8.13 2.89 5.89
N CYS A 47 -9.13 2.38 6.58
CA CYS A 47 -9.00 1.44 7.67
C CYS A 47 -9.61 0.10 7.22
N LEU A 48 -8.80 -0.96 7.20
CA LEU A 48 -9.23 -2.31 6.82
C LEU A 48 -9.42 -3.14 8.09
N ASP A 49 -10.57 -3.81 8.23
CA ASP A 49 -10.81 -4.77 9.32
C ASP A 49 -10.62 -6.20 8.79
N VAL A 50 -9.49 -6.80 9.15
CA VAL A 50 -9.15 -8.18 8.75
C VAL A 50 -9.79 -9.27 9.62
N VAL A 51 -10.42 -8.89 10.74
CA VAL A 51 -11.04 -9.85 11.68
C VAL A 51 -12.51 -10.05 11.34
N LYS A 52 -13.24 -8.96 11.14
CA LYS A 52 -14.68 -8.99 10.83
C LYS A 52 -14.98 -8.81 9.35
N GLY A 53 -13.98 -8.41 8.56
CA GLY A 53 -14.16 -7.98 7.18
C GLY A 53 -14.66 -6.53 7.09
N GLY A 54 -14.50 -5.93 5.91
CA GLY A 54 -14.89 -4.55 5.65
C GLY A 54 -13.89 -3.53 6.20
N GLY A 55 -14.41 -2.46 6.81
CA GLY A 55 -13.61 -1.35 7.32
C GLY A 55 -14.25 0.01 7.07
N ILE A 56 -13.45 1.06 7.14
CA ILE A 56 -13.86 2.45 6.88
C ILE A 56 -13.02 3.02 5.75
N PHE A 57 -13.70 3.65 4.79
CA PHE A 57 -13.07 4.46 3.76
C PHE A 57 -13.66 5.86 3.83
N ALA A 58 -12.82 6.86 4.11
CA ALA A 58 -13.23 8.25 4.29
C ALA A 58 -12.47 9.15 3.30
N ILE A 59 -13.18 10.06 2.64
CA ILE A 59 -12.61 11.03 1.68
C ILE A 59 -12.66 12.43 2.30
N GLY A 60 -11.57 13.17 2.16
CA GLY A 60 -11.37 14.48 2.76
C GLY A 60 -10.56 14.40 4.05
N ASP A 61 -10.85 15.35 4.94
CA ASP A 61 -9.99 15.71 6.05
C ASP A 61 -9.94 14.64 7.14
N VAL A 62 -8.75 14.14 7.43
CA VAL A 62 -8.53 13.22 8.55
C VAL A 62 -8.21 14.03 9.80
N VAL A 63 -9.24 14.35 10.58
CA VAL A 63 -9.10 15.17 11.80
C VAL A 63 -8.57 14.34 12.99
N SER A 64 -8.89 13.06 13.04
CA SER A 64 -8.54 12.14 14.13
C SER A 64 -8.57 10.69 13.63
N PRO A 65 -7.73 9.79 14.17
CA PRO A 65 -6.68 10.02 15.17
C PRO A 65 -5.48 10.77 14.58
N LYS A 66 -4.62 11.32 15.46
CA LYS A 66 -3.30 11.80 15.03
C LYS A 66 -2.45 10.59 14.64
N VAL A 67 -1.96 10.56 13.41
CA VAL A 67 -1.16 9.47 12.86
C VAL A 67 0.30 9.88 12.73
N LYS A 68 1.21 8.89 12.78
CA LYS A 68 2.58 9.09 12.30
C LYS A 68 2.55 9.24 10.78
N THR A 69 3.38 10.13 10.24
CA THR A 69 3.43 10.41 8.81
C THR A 69 4.81 10.11 8.25
N THR A 70 4.85 9.75 6.98
CA THR A 70 6.07 9.67 6.17
C THR A 70 5.84 10.43 4.87
N PRO A 71 6.82 11.17 4.34
CA PRO A 71 6.68 11.86 3.05
C PRO A 71 6.45 10.85 1.91
N MET A 72 5.48 11.17 1.05
CA MET A 72 5.33 10.44 -0.21
C MET A 72 6.33 10.95 -1.24
N VAL A 73 6.83 10.06 -2.08
CA VAL A 73 7.72 10.41 -3.19
C VAL A 73 6.89 11.17 -4.25
N PRO A 74 7.27 12.40 -4.61
CA PRO A 74 6.52 13.20 -5.58
C PRO A 74 6.66 12.63 -7.00
N ASN A 75 5.67 12.91 -7.85
CA ASN A 75 5.67 12.57 -9.28
C ASN A 75 5.75 11.06 -9.58
N MET A 76 5.36 10.19 -8.64
CA MET A 76 5.25 8.75 -8.86
C MET A 76 3.81 8.34 -9.20
N PRO A 77 3.61 7.26 -9.99
CA PRO A 77 2.27 6.79 -10.36
C PRO A 77 1.48 6.21 -9.18
N HIS A 78 2.16 5.63 -8.18
CA HIS A 78 1.56 5.01 -7.00
C HIS A 78 1.81 5.83 -5.73
N TYR A 79 1.25 5.40 -4.59
CA TYR A 79 1.60 5.95 -3.28
C TYR A 79 2.95 5.39 -2.82
N ASN A 80 4.02 5.95 -3.38
CA ASN A 80 5.39 5.57 -3.10
C ASN A 80 5.91 6.26 -1.83
N VAL A 81 6.62 5.50 -1.01
CA VAL A 81 7.35 5.96 0.19
C VAL A 81 8.79 5.46 0.15
N ILE A 82 9.65 6.06 0.97
CA ILE A 82 11.05 5.64 1.12
C ILE A 82 11.13 4.68 2.30
N LEU A 83 11.59 3.46 2.05
CA LEU A 83 11.94 2.49 3.09
C LEU A 83 13.41 2.70 3.47
N GLU A 84 13.65 2.98 4.74
CA GLU A 84 15.00 3.26 5.26
C GLU A 84 15.62 2.03 5.92
N GLU A 85 14.81 1.25 6.64
CA GLU A 85 15.29 0.12 7.44
C GLU A 85 14.19 -0.95 7.54
N VAL A 86 14.62 -2.20 7.70
CA VAL A 86 13.76 -3.32 8.06
C VAL A 86 14.35 -3.96 9.29
N GLU A 87 13.52 -4.23 10.28
CA GLU A 87 13.91 -4.92 11.50
C GLU A 87 13.11 -6.21 11.67
N VAL A 88 13.76 -7.25 12.21
CA VAL A 88 13.10 -8.48 12.62
C VAL A 88 13.38 -8.74 14.09
N GLY A 89 12.33 -8.73 14.92
CA GLY A 89 12.47 -8.93 16.36
C GLY A 89 13.29 -7.84 17.07
N GLY A 90 13.33 -6.62 16.52
CA GLY A 90 14.16 -5.51 17.02
C GLY A 90 15.62 -5.54 16.56
N ASN A 91 15.98 -6.43 15.64
CA ASN A 91 17.31 -6.45 15.03
C ASN A 91 17.24 -5.90 13.60
N PRO A 92 17.95 -4.80 13.29
CA PRO A 92 18.09 -4.29 11.94
C PRO A 92 18.69 -5.30 10.96
N LEU A 93 18.17 -5.31 9.74
CA LEU A 93 18.74 -6.04 8.62
C LEU A 93 19.84 -5.21 7.95
N ASP A 94 20.95 -5.85 7.60
CA ASP A 94 21.97 -5.23 6.74
C ASP A 94 21.47 -5.22 5.30
N LEU A 95 20.89 -4.08 4.89
CA LEU A 95 20.32 -3.89 3.58
C LEU A 95 21.32 -3.20 2.65
N PRO A 96 21.61 -3.76 1.46
CA PRO A 96 22.43 -3.05 0.50
C PRO A 96 21.74 -1.76 0.07
N THR A 97 22.51 -0.68 0.01
CA THR A 97 22.03 0.67 -0.36
C THR A 97 21.33 0.71 -1.72
N SER A 98 21.59 -0.26 -2.60
CA SER A 98 20.90 -0.43 -3.88
C SER A 98 19.39 -0.72 -3.74
N LEU A 99 18.93 -1.24 -2.59
CA LEU A 99 17.52 -1.52 -2.28
C LEU A 99 16.79 -0.34 -1.63
N LEU A 100 17.52 0.64 -1.08
CA LEU A 100 16.97 1.76 -0.29
C LEU A 100 16.74 3.04 -1.12
N GLY A 101 16.83 2.94 -2.46
CA GLY A 101 16.73 4.07 -3.38
C GLY A 101 15.38 4.21 -4.08
N THR A 102 15.12 5.41 -4.62
CA THR A 102 13.97 5.71 -5.47
C THR A 102 14.36 5.70 -6.95
N GLY A 103 13.57 5.03 -7.79
CA GLY A 103 13.74 4.98 -9.25
C GLY A 103 12.56 4.25 -9.92
N ASP A 104 12.49 4.24 -11.25
CA ASP A 104 11.32 3.69 -11.98
C ASP A 104 11.02 2.21 -11.65
N GLU A 105 12.03 1.45 -11.23
CA GLU A 105 11.92 0.05 -10.80
C GLU A 105 12.18 -0.17 -9.29
N ARG A 106 12.33 0.92 -8.51
CA ARG A 106 12.76 0.87 -7.11
C ARG A 106 11.94 1.81 -6.23
N GLY A 107 11.31 1.23 -5.21
CA GLY A 107 10.59 1.97 -4.20
C GLY A 107 9.56 1.11 -3.48
N THR A 108 9.08 1.62 -2.36
CA THR A 108 8.04 0.95 -1.57
C THR A 108 6.70 1.58 -1.90
N ILE A 109 5.71 0.75 -2.24
CA ILE A 109 4.36 1.19 -2.61
C ILE A 109 3.37 0.75 -1.53
N ILE A 110 2.46 1.64 -1.18
CA ILE A 110 1.27 1.29 -0.40
C ILE A 110 0.14 0.97 -1.37
N ASP A 111 -0.29 -0.30 -1.41
CA ASP A 111 -1.31 -0.80 -2.32
C ASP A 111 -2.36 -1.66 -1.60
N SER A 112 -3.57 -1.14 -1.46
CA SER A 112 -4.70 -1.87 -0.88
C SER A 112 -5.31 -2.91 -1.83
N GLY A 113 -4.94 -2.88 -3.12
CA GLY A 113 -5.38 -3.86 -4.12
C GLY A 113 -4.64 -5.19 -4.06
N THR A 114 -3.59 -5.28 -3.24
CA THR A 114 -2.74 -6.47 -3.11
C THR A 114 -2.88 -7.10 -1.72
N THR A 115 -3.06 -8.41 -1.66
CA THR A 115 -3.33 -9.13 -0.39
C THR A 115 -2.10 -9.30 0.50
N LEU A 116 -0.92 -9.51 -0.09
CA LEU A 116 0.32 -9.80 0.63
C LEU A 116 1.35 -8.69 0.44
N ALA A 117 2.28 -8.56 1.37
CA ALA A 117 3.48 -7.77 1.15
C ALA A 117 4.43 -8.54 0.22
N TYR A 118 4.82 -7.92 -0.89
CA TYR A 118 5.80 -8.47 -1.83
C TYR A 118 7.15 -7.79 -1.59
N LEU A 119 8.17 -8.61 -1.40
CA LEU A 119 9.54 -8.17 -1.18
C LEU A 119 10.40 -8.57 -2.37
N PRO A 120 11.39 -7.75 -2.78
CA PRO A 120 12.42 -8.19 -3.70
C PRO A 120 13.10 -9.47 -3.18
N PRO A 121 13.49 -10.43 -4.04
CA PRO A 121 14.01 -11.73 -3.61
C PRO A 121 15.10 -11.66 -2.54
N MET A 122 16.05 -10.73 -2.70
CA MET A 122 17.13 -10.52 -1.73
C MET A 122 16.61 -10.08 -0.35
N LEU A 123 15.66 -9.16 -0.30
CA LEU A 123 15.08 -8.71 0.96
C LEU A 123 14.21 -9.80 1.59
N TYR A 124 13.47 -10.55 0.78
CA TYR A 124 12.68 -11.70 1.23
C TYR A 124 13.55 -12.73 1.94
N ASP A 125 14.68 -13.11 1.34
CA ASP A 125 15.60 -14.11 1.91
C ASP A 125 16.23 -13.63 3.22
N LEU A 126 16.63 -12.35 3.30
CA LEU A 126 17.16 -11.75 4.53
C LEU A 126 16.12 -11.73 5.65
N VAL A 127 14.89 -11.28 5.35
CA VAL A 127 13.78 -11.26 6.31
C VAL A 127 13.48 -12.68 6.80
N LEU A 128 13.37 -13.66 5.89
CA LEU A 128 13.05 -15.04 6.24
C LEU A 128 14.16 -15.69 7.07
N SER A 129 15.42 -15.42 6.75
CA SER A 129 16.57 -15.90 7.52
C SER A 129 16.56 -15.35 8.95
N GLN A 130 16.42 -14.04 9.10
CA GLN A 130 16.39 -13.41 10.43
C GLN A 130 15.14 -13.77 11.21
N PHE A 131 14.00 -13.96 10.55
CA PHE A 131 12.76 -14.40 11.18
C PHE A 131 12.89 -15.81 11.77
N ARG A 132 13.50 -16.74 11.03
CA ARG A 132 13.79 -18.09 11.54
C ARG A 132 14.75 -18.06 12.73
N PHE A 133 15.79 -17.25 12.66
CA PHE A 133 16.72 -17.06 13.77
C PHE A 133 16.01 -16.48 15.01
N TRP A 134 15.21 -15.43 14.82
CA TRP A 134 14.47 -14.78 15.88
C TRP A 134 13.49 -15.74 16.57
N ILE A 135 12.71 -16.52 15.81
CA ILE A 135 11.81 -17.54 16.40
C ILE A 135 12.59 -18.54 17.24
N ALA A 136 13.70 -19.07 16.74
CA ALA A 136 14.52 -20.04 17.47
C ALA A 136 15.17 -19.48 18.74
N SER A 137 15.23 -18.15 18.89
CA SER A 137 15.75 -17.47 20.10
C SER A 137 14.69 -17.24 21.18
N LEU A 138 13.42 -17.50 20.88
CA LEU A 138 12.31 -17.38 21.84
C LEU A 138 12.07 -18.68 22.64
N ASP A 139 12.70 -19.78 22.24
CA ASP A 139 12.70 -21.09 22.90
C ASP A 139 13.90 -21.25 23.85
#